data_AF-A0ABD3JHM0-F1
#
_entry.id   AF-A0ABD3JHM0-F1
#
_cell.length_a   1.000
_cell.length_b   1.000
_cell.length_c   1.000
_cell.angle_alpha   90.00
_cell.angle_beta   90.00
_cell.angle_gamma   90.00
#
_symmetry.space_group_name_H-M   'P 1'
#
loop_
_entity.id
_entity.type
_entity.pdbx_description
1 polymer ?
#
loop_
_entity_poly.entity_id
_entity_poly.type
_entity_poly.pdbx_seq_one_letter_code
_entity_poly.pdbx_strand_id
1 'polypeptide(L)'
;MQMLNIVDKMPRRSFFPRVNPSKLPFSTQRLREVKELFSVQEGLATEHVILNALCECKRPPSQGETKQCVRFTEDMVDFASSVHGHGITVLTIENVNGSKQKVVIGSIKGIKGGQPTESVSCH
;
A
#
# COMPACT_ATOMS: atom_id res chain seq x y z
N MET A 1 -2.78 -22.20 -0.21
CA MET A 1 -2.23 -21.38 0.89
C MET A 1 -3.36 -21.12 1.88
N GLN A 2 -3.13 -21.24 3.20
CA GLN A 2 -4.14 -20.86 4.19
C GLN A 2 -4.20 -19.34 4.26
N MET A 3 -5.40 -18.76 4.17
CA MET A 3 -5.59 -17.33 4.45
C MET A 3 -5.57 -17.11 5.96
N LEU A 4 -4.50 -16.50 6.46
CA LEU A 4 -4.35 -16.10 7.86
C LEU A 4 -5.10 -14.79 8.15
N ASN A 5 -5.29 -14.49 9.43
CA ASN A 5 -5.84 -13.20 9.85
C ASN A 5 -4.87 -12.06 9.52
N ILE A 6 -5.40 -10.96 8.99
CA ILE A 6 -4.63 -9.77 8.57
C ILE A 6 -4.82 -8.65 9.62
N VAL A 7 -4.51 -8.98 10.88
CA VAL A 7 -4.66 -8.04 12.00
C VAL A 7 -3.56 -7.00 11.95
N ASP A 8 -3.90 -5.70 11.93
CA ASP A 8 -2.92 -4.65 12.18
C ASP A 8 -2.47 -4.74 13.64
N LYS A 9 -1.19 -5.06 13.84
CA LYS A 9 -0.57 -5.16 15.17
C LYS A 9 -0.09 -3.80 15.70
N MET A 10 -0.22 -2.74 14.91
CA MET A 10 0.18 -1.39 15.30
C MET A 10 -0.93 -0.68 16.09
N PRO A 11 -0.59 0.29 16.95
CA PRO A 11 -1.58 1.15 17.59
C PRO A 11 -2.47 1.86 16.56
N ARG A 12 -3.72 2.14 16.93
CA ARG A 12 -4.63 2.95 16.11
C ARG A 12 -3.98 4.29 15.77
N ARG A 13 -4.03 4.64 14.49
CA ARG A 13 -3.37 5.81 13.92
C ARG A 13 -4.18 6.33 12.73
N SER A 14 -4.11 7.62 12.49
CA SER A 14 -4.66 8.24 11.30
C SER A 14 -3.64 8.21 10.17
N PHE A 15 -4.13 8.25 8.92
CA PHE A 15 -3.27 8.49 7.78
C PHE A 15 -2.62 9.88 7.87
N PHE A 16 -1.38 9.98 7.41
CA PHE A 16 -0.66 11.25 7.41
C PHE A 16 -1.21 12.12 6.27
N PRO A 17 -1.74 13.32 6.56
CA PRO A 17 -2.39 14.13 5.55
C PRO A 17 -1.37 14.77 4.58
N ARG A 18 -1.79 14.99 3.33
CA ARG A 18 -0.95 15.59 2.27
C ARG A 18 -0.42 17.01 2.59
N VAL A 19 -0.91 17.67 3.65
CA VAL A 19 -0.70 19.10 3.98
C VAL A 19 0.78 19.48 4.20
N ASN A 20 1.72 18.53 4.31
CA ASN A 20 3.13 18.87 4.41
C ASN A 20 4.07 17.86 3.71
N PRO A 21 4.27 17.97 2.38
CA PRO A 21 5.15 17.07 1.62
C PRO A 21 6.62 17.12 2.05
N SER A 22 7.05 18.26 2.62
CA SER A 22 8.41 18.46 3.12
C SER A 22 8.74 17.69 4.41
N LYS A 23 7.74 17.29 5.21
CA LYS A 23 7.96 16.67 6.53
C LYS A 23 8.32 15.17 6.50
N LEU A 24 8.02 14.48 5.40
CA LEU A 24 8.29 13.05 5.29
C LEU A 24 9.22 12.80 4.11
N PRO A 25 10.55 12.80 4.29
CA PRO A 25 11.53 12.69 3.21
C PRO A 25 11.66 11.26 2.64
N PHE A 26 10.55 10.55 2.40
CA PHE A 26 10.55 9.19 1.86
C PHE A 26 11.16 9.15 0.45
N SER A 27 12.46 8.90 0.38
CA SER A 27 13.21 8.63 -0.83
C SER A 27 14.53 7.99 -0.45
N THR A 28 14.97 7.00 -1.24
CA THR A 28 16.32 6.44 -1.18
C THR A 28 17.42 7.52 -1.23
N GLN A 29 17.20 8.63 -1.95
CA GLN A 29 18.15 9.75 -2.02
C GLN A 29 18.24 10.58 -0.73
N ARG A 30 17.22 10.53 0.13
CA ARG A 30 17.13 11.29 1.40
C ARG A 30 17.16 10.35 2.60
N LEU A 31 17.83 9.20 2.47
CA LEU A 31 17.86 8.17 3.51
C LEU A 31 18.38 8.70 4.85
N ARG A 32 19.38 9.60 4.83
CA ARG A 32 19.90 10.24 6.04
C ARG A 32 18.80 10.94 6.83
N GLU A 33 17.99 11.74 6.15
CA GLU A 33 16.89 12.49 6.76
C GLU A 33 15.77 11.55 7.25
N VAL A 34 15.52 10.46 6.53
CA VAL A 34 14.59 9.41 6.98
C VAL A 34 15.10 8.78 8.29
N LYS A 35 16.40 8.45 8.36
CA LYS A 35 17.00 7.87 9.56
C LYS A 35 16.94 8.83 10.74
N GLU A 36 17.23 10.12 10.53
CA GLU A 36 17.12 11.16 11.55
C GLU A 36 15.67 11.32 12.04
N LEU A 37 14.69 11.35 11.12
CA LEU A 37 13.27 11.48 11.46
C LEU A 37 12.77 10.32 12.33
N PHE A 38 13.24 9.10 12.05
CA PHE A 38 12.86 7.89 12.80
C PHE A 38 13.84 7.54 13.93
N SER A 39 14.82 8.41 14.22
CA SER A 39 15.87 8.18 15.23
C SER A 39 16.57 6.81 15.10
N VAL A 40 16.87 6.42 13.86
CA VAL A 40 17.41 5.10 13.51
C VAL A 40 18.94 5.12 13.61
N GLN A 41 19.49 4.30 14.50
CA GLN A 41 20.94 4.10 14.58
C GLN A 41 21.44 3.20 13.44
N GLU A 42 22.68 3.43 13.03
CA GLU A 42 23.36 2.65 11.99
C GLU A 42 23.53 1.18 12.37
N GLY A 43 23.32 0.29 11.40
CA GLY A 43 23.51 -1.15 11.55
C GLY A 43 22.40 -1.87 12.31
N LEU A 44 21.35 -1.16 12.75
CA LEU A 44 20.19 -1.79 13.37
C LEU A 44 19.25 -2.44 12.36
N ALA A 45 18.53 -3.47 12.80
CA ALA A 45 17.49 -4.13 12.00
C ALA A 45 16.46 -3.14 11.43
N THR A 46 16.15 -2.06 12.15
CA THR A 46 15.23 -1.00 11.72
C THR A 46 15.72 -0.27 10.46
N GLU A 47 17.02 -0.03 10.33
CA GLU A 47 17.60 0.58 9.13
C GLU A 47 17.37 -0.31 7.91
N HIS A 48 17.64 -1.61 8.05
CA HIS A 48 17.42 -2.58 6.98
C HIS A 48 15.95 -2.66 6.58
N VAL A 49 15.03 -2.61 7.54
CA VAL A 49 13.58 -2.60 7.27
C VAL A 49 13.16 -1.36 6.48
N ILE A 50 13.66 -0.17 6.84
CA ILE A 50 13.36 1.08 6.12
C ILE A 50 13.92 1.04 4.69
N LEU A 51 15.16 0.59 4.54
CA LEU A 51 15.80 0.42 3.23
C LEU A 51 15.01 -0.55 2.36
N ASN A 52 14.64 -1.71 2.90
CA ASN A 52 13.87 -2.71 2.18
C ASN A 52 12.50 -2.17 1.77
N ALA A 53 11.80 -1.45 2.65
CA ALA A 53 10.52 -0.83 2.33
C ALA A 53 10.65 0.21 1.19
N LEU A 54 11.70 1.02 1.19
CA LEU A 54 11.96 1.99 0.12
C LEU A 54 12.31 1.30 -1.21
N CYS A 55 13.11 0.23 -1.17
CA CYS A 55 13.45 -0.57 -2.34
C CYS A 55 12.21 -1.26 -2.91
N GLU A 56 11.41 -1.91 -2.07
CA GLU A 56 10.17 -2.57 -2.50
C GLU A 56 9.13 -1.58 -3.02
N CYS A 57 9.04 -0.38 -2.46
CA CYS A 57 8.15 0.64 -3.00
C CYS A 57 8.59 1.12 -4.38
N LYS A 58 9.90 1.30 -4.60
CA LYS A 58 10.47 1.84 -5.84
C LYS A 58 10.88 0.80 -6.88
N ARG A 59 10.85 -0.50 -6.56
CA ARG A 59 11.25 -1.54 -7.50
C ARG A 59 10.41 -1.45 -8.78
N PRO A 60 10.98 -1.81 -9.94
CA PRO A 60 10.23 -1.84 -11.18
C PRO A 60 8.93 -2.64 -11.05
N PRO A 61 7.86 -2.22 -11.75
CA PRO A 61 6.63 -2.98 -11.80
C PRO A 61 6.87 -4.37 -12.40
N SER A 62 6.04 -5.32 -12.01
CA SER A 62 5.98 -6.64 -12.63
C SER A 62 5.42 -6.53 -14.05
N GLN A 63 5.60 -7.55 -14.89
CA GLN A 63 5.04 -7.53 -16.24
C GLN A 63 3.50 -7.39 -16.18
N GLY A 64 2.98 -6.37 -16.86
CA GLY A 64 1.54 -6.05 -16.87
C GLY A 64 1.05 -5.24 -15.66
N GLU A 65 1.93 -4.84 -14.75
CA GLU A 65 1.61 -4.01 -13.59
C GLU A 65 1.95 -2.53 -13.88
N THR A 66 1.08 -1.60 -13.47
CA THR A 66 1.45 -0.20 -13.30
C THR A 66 1.66 0.06 -11.81
N LYS A 67 2.82 0.58 -11.42
CA LYS A 67 3.18 0.78 -10.02
C LYS A 67 3.64 2.20 -9.78
N GLN A 68 3.15 2.80 -8.69
CA GLN A 68 3.57 4.10 -8.22
C GLN A 68 3.85 4.04 -6.72
N CYS A 69 5.07 4.43 -6.34
CA CYS A 69 5.42 4.63 -4.94
C CYS A 69 4.88 5.99 -4.48
N VAL A 70 3.92 5.97 -3.56
CA VAL A 70 3.22 7.17 -3.09
C VAL A 70 3.54 7.48 -1.63
N ARG A 71 3.34 8.72 -1.19
CA ARG A 71 3.72 9.18 0.16
C ARG A 71 2.51 9.38 1.07
N PHE A 72 1.37 9.72 0.47
CA PHE A 72 0.13 10.00 1.17
C PHE A 72 -1.00 9.10 0.68
N THR A 73 -2.01 8.89 1.52
CA THR A 73 -3.18 8.09 1.13
C THR A 73 -3.98 8.79 0.04
N GLU A 74 -4.01 10.11 0.05
CA GLU A 74 -4.61 10.91 -1.01
C GLU A 74 -3.92 10.65 -2.37
N ASP A 75 -2.61 10.38 -2.37
CA ASP A 75 -1.88 10.03 -3.60
C ASP A 75 -2.30 8.65 -4.12
N MET A 76 -2.72 7.73 -3.24
CA MET A 76 -3.30 6.43 -3.67
C MET A 76 -4.62 6.63 -4.40
N VAL A 77 -5.45 7.58 -3.94
CA VAL A 77 -6.73 7.93 -4.60
C VAL A 77 -6.49 8.56 -5.95
N ASP A 78 -5.52 9.48 -6.04
CA ASP A 78 -5.12 10.11 -7.31
C ASP A 78 -4.58 9.07 -8.29
N PHE A 79 -3.73 8.14 -7.83
CA PHE A 79 -3.22 7.06 -8.66
C PHE A 79 -4.36 6.16 -9.17
N ALA A 80 -5.26 5.71 -8.29
CA ALA A 80 -6.40 4.88 -8.69
C ALA A 80 -7.29 5.58 -9.73
N SER A 81 -7.54 6.88 -9.53
CA SER A 81 -8.30 7.73 -10.46
C SER A 81 -7.57 7.91 -11.79
N SER A 82 -6.23 7.99 -11.78
CA SER A 82 -5.44 8.12 -13.01
C SER A 82 -5.49 6.86 -13.89
N VAL A 83 -5.64 5.69 -13.27
CA VAL A 83 -5.72 4.40 -13.97
C VAL A 83 -7.15 4.11 -14.45
N HIS A 84 -8.17 4.40 -13.64
CA HIS A 84 -9.57 3.98 -13.92
C HIS A 84 -10.50 5.12 -14.32
N GLY A 85 -10.04 6.37 -14.30
CA GLY A 85 -10.86 7.55 -14.48
C GLY A 85 -11.70 7.92 -13.25
N HIS A 86 -12.68 8.79 -13.45
CA HIS A 86 -13.59 9.22 -12.39
C HIS A 86 -14.71 8.21 -12.13
N GLY A 87 -15.26 8.18 -10.92
CA GLY A 87 -16.33 7.25 -10.54
C GLY A 87 -15.86 5.95 -9.87
N ILE A 88 -14.63 5.93 -9.35
CA ILE A 88 -14.10 4.83 -8.55
C ILE A 88 -14.91 4.61 -7.26
N THR A 89 -15.19 3.34 -6.94
CA THR A 89 -15.82 2.94 -5.67
C THR A 89 -14.78 2.29 -4.78
N VAL A 90 -14.60 2.82 -3.57
CA VAL A 90 -13.71 2.23 -2.57
C VAL A 90 -14.45 1.11 -1.85
N LEU A 91 -13.77 -0.03 -1.69
CA LEU A 91 -14.27 -1.19 -0.96
C LEU A 91 -13.35 -1.45 0.23
N THR A 92 -13.96 -1.80 1.36
CA THR A 92 -13.24 -2.28 2.54
C THR A 92 -13.74 -3.67 2.88
N ILE A 93 -12.86 -4.47 3.48
CA ILE A 93 -13.25 -5.73 4.09
C ILE A 93 -14.02 -5.44 5.38
N GLU A 94 -15.03 -6.24 5.66
CA GLU A 94 -15.83 -6.12 6.90
C GLU A 94 -15.00 -6.47 8.14
N ASN A 95 -14.07 -7.42 8.02
CA ASN A 95 -13.23 -7.86 9.11
C ASN A 95 -11.88 -8.39 8.59
N VAL A 96 -10.94 -8.56 9.51
CA VAL A 96 -9.58 -9.02 9.22
C VAL A 96 -9.39 -10.53 9.37
N ASN A 97 -10.47 -11.29 9.61
CA ASN A 97 -10.37 -12.72 9.84
C ASN A 97 -10.10 -13.45 8.53
N GLY A 98 -9.05 -14.26 8.52
CA GLY A 98 -8.81 -15.19 7.43
C GLY A 98 -9.76 -16.39 7.54
N SER A 99 -10.06 -17.03 6.41
CA SER A 99 -10.90 -18.23 6.39
C SER A 99 -10.26 -19.41 7.13
N LYS A 100 -8.94 -19.40 7.34
CA LYS A 100 -8.14 -20.52 7.88
C LYS A 100 -8.31 -21.85 7.12
N GLN A 101 -8.97 -21.80 5.96
CA GLN A 101 -9.32 -22.95 5.12
C GLN A 101 -8.75 -22.75 3.71
N LYS A 102 -8.67 -23.83 2.95
CA LYS A 102 -8.39 -23.73 1.51
C LYS A 102 -9.65 -23.20 0.84
N VAL A 103 -9.54 -22.03 0.22
CA VAL A 103 -10.62 -21.42 -0.56
C VAL A 103 -10.35 -21.62 -2.04
N VAL A 104 -11.41 -21.87 -2.81
CA VAL A 104 -11.36 -21.92 -4.27
C VAL A 104 -12.03 -20.65 -4.78
N ILE A 105 -11.33 -19.90 -5.62
CA ILE A 105 -11.90 -18.71 -6.26
C ILE A 105 -12.84 -19.21 -7.36
N GLY A 106 -14.14 -18.93 -7.20
CA GLY A 106 -15.16 -19.23 -8.19
C GLY A 106 -15.24 -18.18 -9.30
N SER A 107 -16.39 -18.15 -10.00
CA SER A 107 -16.65 -17.18 -11.06
C SER A 107 -16.60 -15.74 -10.52
N ILE A 108 -15.77 -14.90 -11.12
CA ILE A 108 -15.65 -13.48 -10.78
C ILE A 108 -16.76 -12.70 -11.50
N LYS A 109 -17.52 -11.88 -10.76
CA LYS A 109 -18.54 -10.99 -11.31
C LYS A 109 -18.17 -9.54 -10.98
N GLY A 110 -18.47 -8.63 -11.89
CA GLY A 110 -18.33 -7.20 -11.59
C GLY A 110 -19.35 -6.75 -10.55
N ILE A 111 -18.99 -5.71 -9.82
CA ILE A 111 -19.79 -5.17 -8.72
C ILE A 111 -20.89 -4.28 -9.30
N LYS A 112 -22.08 -4.26 -8.67
CA LYS A 112 -23.25 -3.47 -9.12
C LYS A 112 -23.68 -3.76 -10.57
N GLY A 113 -23.49 -4.99 -11.05
CA GLY A 113 -23.87 -5.37 -12.42
C GLY A 113 -22.92 -4.87 -13.51
N GLY A 114 -21.77 -4.28 -13.12
CA GLY A 114 -20.69 -3.96 -14.04
C GLY A 114 -19.99 -5.22 -14.57
N GLN A 115 -19.23 -5.05 -15.65
CA GLN A 115 -18.31 -6.10 -16.12
C GLN A 115 -17.08 -6.18 -15.19
N PRO A 116 -16.41 -7.34 -15.10
CA PRO A 116 -15.10 -7.41 -14.46
C PRO A 116 -14.13 -6.43 -15.14
N THR A 117 -13.60 -5.48 -14.38
CA THR A 117 -12.64 -4.49 -14.87
C THR A 117 -11.24 -4.81 -14.37
N GLU A 118 -10.27 -4.04 -14.84
CA GLU A 118 -8.97 -3.92 -14.18
C GLU A 118 -9.17 -3.48 -12.71
N SER A 119 -8.18 -3.81 -11.87
CA SER A 119 -8.20 -3.52 -10.44
C SER A 119 -6.88 -2.86 -10.03
N VAL A 120 -6.94 -1.74 -9.30
CA VAL A 120 -5.79 -1.24 -8.54
C VAL A 120 -5.75 -1.90 -7.17
N SER A 121 -4.59 -2.43 -6.80
CA SER A 121 -4.29 -2.84 -5.43
C SER A 121 -3.31 -1.83 -4.80
N CYS A 122 -3.68 -1.27 -3.65
CA CYS A 122 -2.86 -0.38 -2.85
C CYS A 122 -2.42 -1.10 -1.57
N HIS A 123 -1.16 -0.92 -1.16
CA HIS A 123 -0.55 -1.51 0.04
C HIS A 123 0.14 -0.45 0.90
#